data_AF-M5C105-F1
#
_entry.id   AF-M5C105-F1
#
_cell.length_a   1.000
_cell.length_b   1.000
_cell.length_c   1.000
_cell.angle_alpha   90.00
_cell.angle_beta   90.00
_cell.angle_gamma   90.00
#
_symmetry.space_group_name_H-M   'P 1'
#
loop_
_entity.id
_entity.type
_entity.pdbx_description
1 polymer ?
#
loop_
_entity_poly.entity_id
_entity_poly.type
_entity_poly.pdbx_seq_one_letter_code
_entity_poly.pdbx_strand_id
1 'polypeptide(L)'
;MIRSAGDISALIHGAGRILVRVSMEGEKDDVMFYFGRAFRSLKRTEGEMARVFVNKVSPLIRNSLSRHTLKTLIKSKPVYDYQKAIGGITSMYRSAVGAINEPAVPLPPEERQQLRKHTEQMTDLEIEAAIAPLFDHLDVNLPVLHSNLSEATKEMIMVKMWKEILGTLENLLLPPLSDVPTDMKPLAQKEVEIVFKWLKFLQNYLYADGNGLSNELLQNKKHRDLMTVPLYYDWKTDDLMEQCVREMQQNLRSAQGTMRRAKSVYSQNSLGTIKQRKKDKKKQGQNSNSDIIMRILRMRLVNPSFS
;
A
#
# COMPACT_ATOMS: atom_id res chain seq x y z
N MET A 1 50.00 5.04 -15.74
CA MET A 1 49.60 3.79 -16.42
C MET A 1 49.88 2.64 -15.45
N ILE A 2 48.92 2.30 -14.59
CA ILE A 2 49.01 1.13 -13.70
C ILE A 2 47.72 0.34 -13.91
N ARG A 3 47.81 -0.73 -14.71
CA ARG A 3 46.72 -1.69 -14.91
C ARG A 3 46.93 -2.79 -13.86
N SER A 4 46.29 -2.67 -12.71
CA SER A 4 46.13 -3.81 -11.80
C SER A 4 44.95 -4.64 -12.29
N ALA A 5 45.24 -5.74 -12.99
CA ALA A 5 44.24 -6.76 -13.33
C ALA A 5 44.31 -7.85 -12.26
N GLY A 6 43.22 -8.03 -11.52
CA GLY A 6 43.07 -9.14 -10.57
C GLY A 6 42.28 -10.26 -11.24
N ASP A 7 42.88 -11.44 -11.38
CA ASP A 7 42.19 -12.62 -11.90
C ASP A 7 41.67 -13.45 -10.70
N ILE A 8 40.34 -13.57 -10.57
CA ILE A 8 39.68 -14.38 -9.53
C ILE A 8 39.07 -15.59 -10.21
N SER A 9 39.51 -16.79 -9.82
CA SER A 9 38.94 -18.05 -10.31
C SER A 9 38.07 -18.71 -9.24
N ALA A 10 36.83 -19.05 -9.60
CA ALA A 10 35.95 -19.84 -8.74
C ALA A 10 35.54 -21.14 -9.46
N LEU A 11 35.57 -22.24 -8.71
CA LEU A 11 35.12 -23.56 -9.14
C LEU A 11 33.62 -23.68 -8.89
N ILE A 12 32.84 -24.00 -9.93
CA ILE A 12 31.43 -24.35 -9.76
C ILE A 12 31.34 -25.88 -9.69
N HIS A 13 30.60 -26.41 -8.71
CA HIS A 13 30.42 -27.85 -8.59
C HIS A 13 29.71 -28.41 -9.83
N GLY A 14 30.39 -29.33 -10.53
CA GLY A 14 29.94 -29.91 -11.81
C GLY A 14 30.71 -29.37 -13.02
N ALA A 15 32.03 -29.60 -13.05
CA ALA A 15 32.92 -29.49 -14.22
C ALA A 15 33.02 -28.11 -14.94
N GLY A 16 32.75 -26.99 -14.26
CA GLY A 16 32.96 -25.64 -14.80
C GLY A 16 33.93 -24.80 -13.96
N ARG A 17 34.88 -24.11 -14.61
CA ARG A 17 35.71 -23.07 -13.97
C ARG A 17 35.32 -21.71 -14.54
N ILE A 18 34.96 -20.76 -13.67
CA ILE A 18 34.80 -19.36 -14.08
C ILE A 18 36.10 -18.64 -13.75
N LEU A 19 36.70 -18.02 -14.76
CA LEU A 19 37.82 -17.12 -14.61
C LEU A 19 37.32 -15.69 -14.80
N VAL A 20 37.22 -14.95 -13.70
CA VAL A 20 36.80 -13.54 -13.70
C VAL A 20 38.07 -12.69 -13.73
N ARG A 21 38.38 -12.13 -14.90
CA ARG A 21 39.41 -11.09 -15.02
C ARG A 21 38.79 -9.74 -14.71
N VAL A 22 39.16 -9.16 -13.58
CA VAL A 22 38.79 -7.78 -13.23
C VAL A 22 39.90 -6.87 -13.72
N SER A 23 39.73 -6.34 -14.93
CA SER A 23 40.57 -5.26 -15.44
C SER A 23 40.07 -3.94 -14.87
N MET A 24 40.84 -3.32 -13.99
CA MET A 24 40.64 -1.91 -13.65
C MET A 24 41.14 -1.07 -14.84
N GLU A 25 40.24 -0.74 -15.77
CA GLU A 25 40.46 0.44 -16.61
C GLU A 25 40.34 1.63 -15.67
N GLY A 26 41.49 2.03 -15.10
CA GLY A 26 41.55 3.16 -14.19
C GLY A 26 40.96 4.37 -14.90
N GLU A 27 39.76 4.77 -14.49
CA GLU A 27 39.37 6.17 -14.58
C GLU A 27 40.57 6.93 -14.02
N LYS A 28 41.20 7.82 -14.80
CA LYS A 28 42.32 8.61 -14.31
C LYS A 28 41.87 9.19 -12.97
N ASP A 29 42.70 9.06 -11.92
CA ASP A 29 42.51 9.66 -10.59
C ASP A 29 42.57 11.20 -10.69
N ASP A 30 41.74 11.77 -11.55
CA ASP A 30 41.62 13.17 -11.84
C ASP A 30 40.53 13.77 -10.95
N VAL A 31 40.56 15.08 -10.78
CA VAL A 31 39.67 15.85 -9.92
C VAL A 31 38.19 15.52 -10.22
N MET A 32 37.83 15.33 -11.49
CA MET A 32 36.48 14.94 -11.91
C MET A 32 36.03 13.56 -11.37
N PHE A 33 36.94 12.58 -11.26
CA PHE A 33 36.63 11.27 -10.69
C PHE A 33 36.25 11.39 -9.21
N TYR A 34 37.03 12.14 -8.44
CA TYR A 34 36.77 12.39 -7.02
C TYR A 34 35.49 13.19 -6.80
N PHE A 35 35.20 14.21 -7.63
CA PHE A 35 33.91 14.91 -7.61
C PHE A 35 32.74 13.97 -7.91
N GLY A 36 32.85 13.12 -8.94
CA GLY A 36 31.83 12.13 -9.26
C GLY A 36 31.58 11.14 -8.12
N ARG A 37 32.65 10.67 -7.46
CA ARG A 37 32.55 9.79 -6.28
C ARG A 37 31.90 10.50 -5.09
N ALA A 38 32.31 11.73 -4.79
CA ALA A 38 31.74 12.53 -3.71
C ALA A 38 30.24 12.81 -3.94
N PHE A 39 29.86 13.21 -5.16
CA PHE A 39 28.46 13.48 -5.50
C PHE A 39 27.58 12.22 -5.39
N ARG A 40 28.07 11.06 -5.85
CA ARG A 40 27.37 9.78 -5.67
C ARG A 40 27.20 9.42 -4.20
N SER A 41 28.24 9.66 -3.38
CA SER A 41 28.18 9.44 -1.93
C SER A 41 27.16 10.37 -1.25
N LEU A 42 27.15 11.65 -1.63
CA LEU A 42 26.20 12.63 -1.11
C LEU A 42 24.76 12.28 -1.49
N LYS A 43 24.51 11.94 -2.77
CA LYS A 43 23.18 11.51 -3.24
C LYS A 43 22.70 10.22 -2.57
N ARG A 44 23.61 9.30 -2.27
CA ARG A 44 23.30 8.10 -1.50
C ARG A 44 22.93 8.47 -0.06
N THR A 45 23.70 9.34 0.58
CA THR A 45 23.46 9.79 1.95
C THR A 45 22.13 10.54 2.07
N GLU A 46 21.80 11.41 1.11
CA GLU A 46 20.48 12.06 1.01
C GLU A 46 19.35 11.02 0.93
N GLY A 47 19.52 10.00 0.09
CA GLY A 47 18.56 8.90 -0.04
C GLY A 47 18.42 8.03 1.22
N GLU A 48 19.52 7.83 1.97
CA GLU A 48 19.57 7.11 3.23
C GLU A 48 18.93 7.93 4.37
N MET A 49 19.21 9.23 4.47
CA MET A 49 18.54 10.15 5.39
C MET A 49 17.02 10.10 5.23
N ALA A 50 16.54 10.23 4.00
CA ALA A 50 15.10 10.14 3.72
C ALA A 50 14.50 8.77 4.07
N ARG A 51 15.29 7.69 3.97
CA ARG A 51 14.87 6.34 4.39
C ARG A 51 14.77 6.24 5.91
N VAL A 52 15.73 6.79 6.64
CA VAL A 52 15.71 6.81 8.11
C VAL A 52 14.48 7.54 8.62
N PHE A 53 14.15 8.69 8.02
CA PHE A 53 12.94 9.44 8.37
C PHE A 53 11.68 8.58 8.21
N VAL A 54 11.48 7.97 7.03
CA VAL A 54 10.30 7.13 6.77
C VAL A 54 10.28 5.89 7.66
N ASN A 55 11.43 5.28 7.96
CA ASN A 55 11.51 4.15 8.87
C ASN A 55 11.09 4.52 10.31
N LYS A 56 11.29 5.77 10.74
CA LYS A 56 10.85 6.24 12.07
C LYS A 56 9.33 6.44 12.14
N VAL A 57 8.71 6.89 11.05
CA VAL A 57 7.25 7.10 10.97
C VAL A 57 6.49 5.81 10.63
N SER A 58 7.13 4.85 9.96
CA SER A 58 6.51 3.59 9.51
C SER A 58 5.80 2.79 10.63
N PRO A 59 6.36 2.62 11.84
CA PRO A 59 5.66 1.94 12.94
C PRO A 59 4.35 2.61 13.33
N LEU A 60 4.32 3.95 13.34
CA LEU A 60 3.10 4.71 13.63
C LEU A 60 2.06 4.53 12.52
N ILE A 61 2.49 4.62 11.25
CA ILE A 61 1.62 4.36 10.10
C ILE A 61 0.99 2.96 10.19
N ARG A 62 1.81 1.95 10.52
CA ARG A 62 1.33 0.56 10.67
C ARG A 62 0.38 0.37 11.84
N ASN A 63 0.60 1.09 12.94
CA ASN A 63 -0.28 1.01 14.11
C ASN A 63 -1.63 1.67 13.84
N SER A 64 -1.62 2.88 13.26
CA SER A 64 -2.84 3.61 12.90
C SER A 64 -3.62 2.90 11.80
N LEU A 65 -2.95 2.42 10.75
CA LEU A 65 -3.55 1.72 9.60
C LEU A 65 -3.51 0.20 9.81
N SER A 66 -4.07 -0.28 10.92
CA SER A 66 -4.06 -1.69 11.30
C SER A 66 -5.44 -2.32 11.29
N ARG A 67 -5.50 -3.66 11.18
CA ARG A 67 -6.74 -4.44 11.41
C ARG A 67 -7.27 -4.27 12.83
N HIS A 68 -6.39 -3.96 13.79
CA HIS A 68 -6.81 -3.68 15.15
C HIS A 68 -7.61 -2.39 15.23
N THR A 69 -7.09 -1.29 14.69
CA THR A 69 -7.80 0.00 14.60
C THR A 69 -9.13 -0.14 13.88
N LEU A 70 -9.16 -0.88 12.77
CA LEU A 70 -10.38 -1.12 12.00
C LEU A 70 -11.44 -1.88 12.81
N LYS A 71 -11.03 -2.95 13.51
CA LYS A 71 -11.92 -3.72 14.39
C LYS A 71 -12.38 -2.90 15.58
N THR A 72 -11.50 -2.11 16.18
CA THR A 72 -11.84 -1.21 17.28
C THR A 72 -12.85 -0.19 16.82
N LEU A 73 -12.67 0.43 15.66
CA LEU A 73 -13.60 1.40 15.09
C LEU A 73 -14.98 0.81 14.78
N ILE A 74 -15.03 -0.42 14.25
CA ILE A 74 -16.30 -1.11 13.99
C ILE A 74 -16.99 -1.55 15.29
N LYS A 75 -16.20 -1.97 16.29
CA LYS A 75 -16.70 -2.37 17.62
C LYS A 75 -17.01 -1.20 18.55
N SER A 76 -16.39 -0.03 18.32
CA SER A 76 -16.54 1.17 19.15
C SER A 76 -17.83 1.91 18.86
N LYS A 77 -18.67 1.43 17.94
CA LYS A 77 -20.10 1.67 18.09
C LYS A 77 -20.43 1.21 19.51
N PRO A 78 -20.82 2.11 20.42
CA PRO A 78 -21.62 1.65 21.51
C PRO A 78 -22.77 0.95 20.81
N VAL A 79 -23.07 -0.26 21.23
CA VAL A 79 -24.46 -0.64 21.32
C VAL A 79 -25.06 0.48 22.18
N TYR A 80 -25.42 1.61 21.57
CA TYR A 80 -26.43 2.49 22.10
C TYR A 80 -27.59 1.54 22.19
N ASP A 81 -27.77 1.12 23.43
CA ASP A 81 -28.62 0.05 23.88
C ASP A 81 -30.01 0.48 23.43
N TYR A 82 -30.38 0.11 22.19
CA TYR A 82 -31.63 0.52 21.55
C TYR A 82 -32.78 0.12 22.48
N GLN A 83 -32.59 -0.98 23.21
CA GLN A 83 -33.47 -1.46 24.27
C GLN A 83 -33.54 -0.51 25.48
N LYS A 84 -32.42 0.09 25.90
CA LYS A 84 -32.34 1.02 27.03
C LYS A 84 -32.72 2.45 26.67
N ALA A 85 -32.48 2.91 25.44
CA ALA A 85 -32.95 4.21 24.96
C ALA A 85 -34.46 4.20 24.70
N ILE A 86 -34.99 3.15 24.05
CA ILE A 86 -36.44 2.94 23.94
C ILE A 86 -37.03 2.69 25.33
N GLY A 87 -36.38 1.91 26.19
CA GLY A 87 -36.82 1.68 27.57
C GLY A 87 -36.86 2.96 28.40
N GLY A 88 -35.88 3.84 28.24
CA GLY A 88 -35.81 5.16 28.90
C GLY A 88 -36.91 6.10 28.44
N ILE A 89 -37.10 6.27 27.13
CA ILE A 89 -38.17 7.10 26.55
C ILE A 89 -39.55 6.53 26.90
N THR A 90 -39.72 5.20 26.83
CA THR A 90 -40.95 4.51 27.23
C THR A 90 -41.23 4.66 28.72
N SER A 91 -40.19 4.63 29.57
CA SER A 91 -40.34 4.84 31.01
C SER A 91 -40.68 6.29 31.36
N MET A 92 -40.12 7.27 30.64
CA MET A 92 -40.44 8.68 30.80
C MET A 92 -41.85 8.99 30.33
N TYR A 93 -42.28 8.42 29.19
CA TYR A 93 -43.66 8.53 28.71
C TYR A 93 -44.66 7.89 29.69
N ARG A 94 -44.35 6.68 30.19
CA ARG A 94 -45.16 6.01 31.23
C ARG A 94 -45.22 6.81 32.54
N SER A 95 -44.14 7.50 32.91
CA SER A 95 -44.07 8.31 34.14
C SER A 95 -44.77 9.67 33.99
N ALA A 96 -44.78 10.25 32.78
CA ALA A 96 -45.41 11.54 32.50
C ALA A 96 -46.93 11.44 32.24
N VAL A 97 -47.40 10.31 31.71
CA VAL A 97 -48.82 10.12 31.34
C VAL A 97 -49.63 9.44 32.45
N GLY A 98 -48.98 8.96 33.51
CA GLY A 98 -49.62 8.14 34.53
C GLY A 98 -50.01 6.77 33.97
N ALA A 99 -50.14 5.77 34.83
CA ALA A 99 -50.45 4.40 34.44
C ALA A 99 -51.91 4.25 33.93
N ILE A 100 -52.20 4.80 32.76
CA ILE A 100 -53.44 4.59 32.03
C ILE A 100 -53.17 3.49 31.00
N ASN A 101 -54.00 2.44 31.02
CA ASN A 101 -53.97 1.28 30.12
C ASN A 101 -54.30 1.69 28.66
N GLU A 102 -53.45 2.51 28.03
CA GLU A 102 -53.53 2.81 26.60
C GLU A 102 -52.46 2.02 25.82
N PRO A 103 -52.81 1.43 24.66
CA PRO A 103 -51.85 0.69 23.86
C PRO A 103 -50.77 1.63 23.34
N ALA A 104 -49.53 1.34 23.71
CA ALA A 104 -48.33 2.06 23.29
C ALA A 104 -48.35 2.27 21.76
N VAL A 105 -48.50 3.51 21.30
CA VAL A 105 -48.44 3.87 19.88
C VAL A 105 -47.08 3.41 19.33
N PRO A 106 -47.04 2.35 18.50
CA PRO A 106 -45.78 1.89 17.94
C PRO A 106 -45.36 2.92 16.89
N LEU A 107 -44.17 3.51 17.03
CA LEU A 107 -43.60 4.32 15.94
C LEU A 107 -43.72 3.56 14.61
N PRO A 108 -44.18 4.22 13.53
CA PRO A 108 -44.30 3.61 12.21
C PRO A 108 -43.00 2.89 11.81
N PRO A 109 -43.08 1.71 11.18
CA PRO A 109 -41.90 0.92 10.81
C PRO A 109 -40.94 1.68 9.89
N GLU A 110 -41.43 2.65 9.12
CA GLU A 110 -40.64 3.46 8.20
C GLU A 110 -39.69 4.44 8.90
N GLU A 111 -40.17 5.19 9.92
CA GLU A 111 -39.32 6.10 10.70
C GLU A 111 -38.25 5.33 11.48
N ARG A 112 -38.60 4.13 11.99
CA ARG A 112 -37.62 3.21 12.63
C ARG A 112 -36.57 2.73 11.64
N GLN A 113 -36.91 2.46 10.38
CA GLN A 113 -35.96 2.06 9.36
C GLN A 113 -35.09 3.22 8.87
N GLN A 114 -35.66 4.43 8.74
CA GLN A 114 -34.91 5.61 8.33
C GLN A 114 -33.90 6.05 9.39
N LEU A 115 -34.29 6.04 10.67
CA LEU A 115 -33.38 6.34 11.79
C LEU A 115 -32.26 5.28 11.93
N ARG A 116 -32.58 4.00 11.68
CA ARG A 116 -31.58 2.92 11.61
C ARG A 116 -30.59 3.16 10.46
N LYS A 117 -31.06 3.44 9.26
CA LYS A 117 -30.19 3.74 8.10
C LYS A 117 -29.26 4.93 8.33
N HIS A 118 -29.75 5.98 9.00
CA HIS A 118 -28.97 7.18 9.29
C HIS A 118 -27.95 7.00 10.44
N THR A 119 -28.17 6.05 11.34
CA THR A 119 -27.27 5.69 12.46
C THR A 119 -26.33 4.52 12.11
N GLU A 120 -26.64 3.78 11.05
CA GLU A 120 -25.84 2.65 10.57
C GLU A 120 -24.59 3.07 9.81
N GLN A 121 -24.60 4.25 9.18
CA GLN A 121 -23.46 4.82 8.47
C GLN A 121 -22.50 5.47 9.47
N MET A 122 -21.28 4.92 9.57
CA MET A 122 -20.22 5.53 10.36
C MET A 122 -19.87 6.87 9.74
N THR A 123 -19.87 7.93 10.55
CA THR A 123 -19.62 9.28 10.04
C THR A 123 -18.18 9.41 9.61
N ASP A 124 -17.92 10.20 8.56
CA ASP A 124 -16.56 10.42 8.05
C ASP A 124 -15.61 10.95 9.14
N LEU A 125 -16.15 11.72 10.09
CA LEU A 125 -15.42 12.25 11.24
C LEU A 125 -14.98 11.16 12.23
N GLU A 126 -15.81 10.16 12.51
CA GLU A 126 -15.41 9.00 13.34
C GLU A 126 -14.33 8.17 12.64
N ILE A 127 -14.40 8.06 11.31
CA ILE A 127 -13.42 7.33 10.50
C ILE A 127 -12.08 8.05 10.51
N GLU A 128 -12.09 9.37 10.35
CA GLU A 128 -10.90 10.22 10.41
C GLU A 128 -10.27 10.21 11.82
N ALA A 129 -11.10 10.30 12.88
CA ALA A 129 -10.62 10.27 14.25
C ALA A 129 -9.81 9.01 14.59
N ALA A 130 -10.11 7.88 13.95
CA ALA A 130 -9.35 6.63 14.12
C ALA A 130 -7.89 6.73 13.66
N ILE A 131 -7.58 7.63 12.72
CA ILE A 131 -6.23 7.86 12.20
C ILE A 131 -5.65 9.22 12.65
N ALA A 132 -6.37 9.99 13.49
CA ALA A 132 -5.92 11.27 14.03
C ALA A 132 -4.50 11.24 14.64
N PRO A 133 -4.08 10.20 15.39
CA PRO A 133 -2.71 10.16 15.93
C PRO A 133 -1.61 10.20 14.87
N LEU A 134 -1.92 9.75 13.64
CA LEU A 134 -0.99 9.87 12.52
C LEU A 134 -0.91 11.32 12.03
N PHE A 135 -2.04 12.02 11.92
CA PHE A 135 -2.09 13.44 11.55
C PHE A 135 -1.40 14.31 12.59
N ASP A 136 -1.69 14.14 13.88
CA ASP A 136 -1.06 14.88 14.96
C ASP A 136 0.48 14.77 14.92
N HIS A 137 0.98 13.56 14.67
CA HIS A 137 2.42 13.34 14.52
C HIS A 137 2.97 14.04 13.28
N LEU A 138 2.24 14.03 12.16
CA LEU A 138 2.67 14.73 10.95
C LEU A 138 2.66 16.26 11.15
N ASP A 139 1.64 16.81 11.80
CA ASP A 139 1.49 18.24 12.06
C ASP A 139 2.62 18.80 12.93
N VAL A 140 3.13 18.02 13.89
CA VAL A 140 4.29 18.44 14.69
C VAL A 140 5.60 18.35 13.89
N ASN A 141 5.75 17.35 13.03
CA ASN A 141 7.04 17.06 12.37
C ASN A 141 7.24 17.74 11.01
N LEU A 142 6.17 17.92 10.22
CA LEU A 142 6.25 18.55 8.89
C LEU A 142 6.78 19.98 8.94
N PRO A 143 6.35 20.86 9.88
CA PRO A 143 6.92 22.20 10.01
C PRO A 143 8.43 22.20 10.30
N VAL A 144 8.89 21.22 11.09
CA VAL A 144 10.32 21.05 11.38
C VAL A 144 11.07 20.63 10.11
N LEU A 145 10.49 19.73 9.29
CA LEU A 145 11.06 19.41 7.98
C LEU A 145 11.07 20.61 7.03
N HIS A 146 9.99 21.39 7.00
CA HIS A 146 9.84 22.54 6.11
C HIS A 146 10.87 23.65 6.41
N SER A 147 11.23 23.84 7.68
CA SER A 147 12.21 24.83 8.09
C SER A 147 13.67 24.40 7.90
N ASN A 148 13.94 23.09 7.90
CA ASN A 148 15.32 22.56 7.92
C ASN A 148 15.77 21.90 6.61
N LEU A 149 14.87 21.65 5.66
CA LEU A 149 15.20 20.95 4.40
C LEU A 149 14.85 21.78 3.17
N SER A 150 15.57 21.52 2.08
CA SER A 150 15.21 22.08 0.76
C SER A 150 13.89 21.50 0.27
N GLU A 151 13.16 22.25 -0.56
CA GLU A 151 11.88 21.81 -1.16
C GLU A 151 12.01 20.47 -1.90
N ALA A 152 13.11 20.26 -2.63
CA ALA A 152 13.34 18.99 -3.34
C ALA A 152 13.53 17.79 -2.39
N THR A 153 14.23 18.00 -1.26
CA THR A 153 14.44 16.95 -0.26
C THR A 153 13.16 16.67 0.53
N LYS A 154 12.39 17.70 0.85
CA LYS A 154 11.05 17.60 1.46
C LYS A 154 10.11 16.78 0.58
N GLU A 155 9.99 17.14 -0.70
CA GLU A 155 9.16 16.41 -1.66
C GLU A 155 9.60 14.93 -1.74
N MET A 156 10.91 14.65 -1.80
CA MET A 156 11.42 13.28 -1.81
C MET A 156 11.00 12.49 -0.55
N ILE A 157 11.07 13.08 0.64
CA ILE A 157 10.64 12.44 1.89
C ILE A 157 9.13 12.18 1.85
N MET A 158 8.35 13.17 1.44
CA MET A 158 6.89 13.10 1.35
C MET A 158 6.43 12.02 0.36
N VAL A 159 7.08 11.90 -0.81
CA VAL A 159 6.82 10.82 -1.78
C VAL A 159 7.17 9.45 -1.22
N LYS A 160 8.26 9.32 -0.45
CA LYS A 160 8.63 8.05 0.19
C LYS A 160 7.66 7.66 1.30
N MET A 161 7.21 8.63 2.09
CA MET A 161 6.18 8.41 3.12
C MET A 161 4.86 7.97 2.49
N TRP A 162 4.43 8.64 1.42
CA TRP A 162 3.23 8.24 0.68
C TRP A 162 3.31 6.79 0.19
N LYS A 163 4.46 6.36 -0.33
CA LYS A 163 4.68 4.96 -0.74
C LYS A 163 4.60 3.97 0.43
N GLU A 164 5.04 4.36 1.62
CA GLU A 164 4.92 3.53 2.84
C GLU A 164 3.46 3.44 3.31
N ILE A 165 2.70 4.54 3.24
CA ILE A 165 1.25 4.56 3.51
C ILE A 165 0.53 3.62 2.55
N LEU A 166 0.74 3.78 1.24
CA LEU A 166 0.16 2.90 0.23
C LEU A 166 0.54 1.43 0.47
N GLY A 167 1.79 1.16 0.86
CA GLY A 167 2.23 -0.20 1.18
C GLY A 167 1.56 -0.78 2.42
N THR A 168 1.28 0.05 3.42
CA THR A 168 0.59 -0.37 4.64
C THR A 168 -0.88 -0.68 4.34
N LEU A 169 -1.56 0.19 3.59
CA LEU A 169 -2.95 -0.03 3.15
C LEU A 169 -3.08 -1.26 2.23
N GLU A 170 -2.12 -1.45 1.32
CA GLU A 170 -2.06 -2.65 0.47
C GLU A 170 -1.90 -3.92 1.30
N ASN A 171 -1.01 -3.94 2.29
CA ASN A 171 -0.82 -5.08 3.18
C ASN A 171 -2.02 -5.31 4.12
N LEU A 172 -2.81 -4.27 4.37
CA LEU A 172 -4.06 -4.37 5.11
C LEU A 172 -5.14 -5.08 4.27
N LEU A 173 -5.23 -4.75 2.99
CA LEU A 173 -6.23 -5.29 2.04
C LEU A 173 -5.86 -6.66 1.47
N LEU A 174 -4.58 -6.88 1.17
CA LEU A 174 -4.07 -7.99 0.38
C LEU A 174 -2.85 -8.64 1.04
N PRO A 175 -2.75 -9.98 1.09
CA PRO A 175 -1.62 -10.67 1.70
C PRO A 175 -0.38 -10.60 0.81
N PRO A 176 0.85 -10.63 1.33
CA PRO A 176 2.05 -10.60 0.50
C PRO A 176 2.12 -11.83 -0.42
N LEU A 177 2.63 -11.68 -1.65
CA LEU A 177 2.93 -12.83 -2.51
C LEU A 177 4.08 -13.64 -1.89
N SER A 178 3.77 -14.83 -1.41
CA SER A 178 4.72 -15.75 -0.79
C SER A 178 4.21 -17.17 -0.94
N ASP A 179 5.13 -18.13 -1.03
CA ASP A 179 4.84 -19.56 -1.09
C ASP A 179 4.29 -20.11 0.24
N VAL A 180 4.41 -19.35 1.34
CA VAL A 180 3.87 -19.70 2.65
C VAL A 180 2.34 -19.62 2.61
N PRO A 181 1.56 -20.50 3.25
CA PRO A 181 0.12 -20.28 3.40
C PRO A 181 -0.16 -19.00 4.20
N THR A 182 -1.27 -18.31 3.91
CA THR A 182 -1.65 -17.09 4.63
C THR A 182 -2.95 -17.31 5.40
N ASP A 183 -2.93 -16.97 6.70
CA ASP A 183 -4.12 -17.01 7.57
C ASP A 183 -5.00 -15.74 7.49
N MET A 184 -4.63 -14.79 6.63
CA MET A 184 -5.31 -13.52 6.44
C MET A 184 -6.67 -13.72 5.78
N LYS A 185 -7.72 -13.34 6.51
CA LYS A 185 -9.11 -13.39 6.01
C LYS A 185 -9.43 -12.16 5.15
N PRO A 186 -10.27 -12.33 4.10
CA PRO A 186 -10.86 -11.21 3.39
C PRO A 186 -11.55 -10.25 4.36
N LEU A 187 -11.43 -8.95 4.10
CA LEU A 187 -12.14 -7.91 4.85
C LEU A 187 -13.61 -7.89 4.45
N ALA A 188 -14.49 -7.49 5.37
CA ALA A 188 -15.90 -7.23 5.05
C ALA A 188 -16.05 -5.97 4.17
N GLN A 189 -17.17 -5.82 3.45
CA GLN A 189 -17.37 -4.66 2.57
C GLN A 189 -17.20 -3.32 3.30
N LYS A 190 -17.81 -3.19 4.49
CA LYS A 190 -17.68 -2.01 5.35
C LYS A 190 -16.24 -1.74 5.76
N GLU A 191 -15.47 -2.79 6.02
CA GLU A 191 -14.04 -2.70 6.35
C GLU A 191 -13.24 -2.16 5.17
N VAL A 192 -13.51 -2.64 3.95
CA VAL A 192 -12.87 -2.15 2.72
C VAL A 192 -13.18 -0.68 2.49
N GLU A 193 -14.45 -0.27 2.61
CA GLU A 193 -14.86 1.14 2.46
C GLU A 193 -14.11 2.08 3.41
N ILE A 194 -13.97 1.71 4.68
CA ILE A 194 -13.21 2.48 5.68
C ILE A 194 -11.75 2.65 5.25
N VAL A 195 -11.11 1.59 4.77
CA VAL A 195 -9.72 1.63 4.31
C VAL A 195 -9.54 2.60 3.13
N PHE A 196 -10.50 2.64 2.20
CA PHE A 196 -10.47 3.59 1.08
C PHE A 196 -10.81 5.03 1.51
N LYS A 197 -11.64 5.23 2.54
CA LYS A 197 -11.82 6.54 3.16
C LYS A 197 -10.54 7.03 3.83
N TRP A 198 -9.83 6.19 4.58
CA TRP A 198 -8.50 6.53 5.12
C TRP A 198 -7.50 6.88 4.02
N LEU A 199 -7.47 6.11 2.92
CA LEU A 199 -6.64 6.45 1.75
C LEU A 199 -6.96 7.87 1.25
N LYS A 200 -8.24 8.22 1.15
CA LYS A 200 -8.69 9.52 0.66
C LYS A 200 -8.34 10.67 1.62
N PHE A 201 -8.52 10.48 2.93
CA PHE A 201 -8.12 11.48 3.94
C PHE A 201 -6.61 11.74 3.88
N LEU A 202 -5.80 10.68 3.84
CA LEU A 202 -4.34 10.81 3.74
C LEU A 202 -3.89 11.45 2.42
N GLN A 203 -4.56 11.13 1.31
CA GLN A 203 -4.30 11.79 0.02
C GLN A 203 -4.60 13.29 0.10
N ASN A 204 -5.75 13.68 0.65
CA ASN A 204 -6.16 15.08 0.76
C ASN A 204 -5.21 15.86 1.69
N TYR A 205 -4.84 15.28 2.84
CA TYR A 205 -3.87 15.87 3.77
C TYR A 205 -2.51 16.13 3.09
N LEU A 206 -1.99 15.16 2.35
CA LEU A 206 -0.71 15.28 1.67
C LEU A 206 -0.75 16.22 0.44
N TYR A 207 -1.92 16.38 -0.18
CA TYR A 207 -2.14 17.36 -1.24
C TYR A 207 -2.18 18.80 -0.70
N ALA A 208 -2.72 18.99 0.52
CA ALA A 208 -2.79 20.26 1.24
C ALA A 208 -3.29 21.42 0.36
N ASP A 209 -4.40 21.20 -0.35
CA ASP A 209 -5.01 22.15 -1.30
C ASP A 209 -4.05 22.72 -2.36
N GLY A 210 -3.04 21.93 -2.75
CA GLY A 210 -2.04 22.30 -3.76
C GLY A 210 -0.74 22.86 -3.19
N ASN A 211 -0.66 23.08 -1.87
CA ASN A 211 0.58 23.50 -1.19
C ASN A 211 1.48 22.31 -0.80
N GLY A 212 1.00 21.08 -0.97
CA GLY A 212 1.69 19.84 -0.64
C GLY A 212 2.29 19.13 -1.86
N LEU A 213 2.09 17.82 -1.93
CA LEU A 213 2.51 17.00 -3.07
C LEU A 213 1.60 17.24 -4.29
N SER A 214 2.20 17.33 -5.47
CA SER A 214 1.45 17.31 -6.72
C SER A 214 0.62 16.02 -6.87
N ASN A 215 -0.57 16.15 -7.44
CA ASN A 215 -1.47 15.03 -7.69
C ASN A 215 -0.84 13.97 -8.61
N GLU A 216 0.10 14.36 -9.49
CA GLU A 216 0.85 13.42 -10.34
C GLU A 216 1.73 12.45 -9.54
N LEU A 217 2.32 12.94 -8.45
CA LEU A 217 3.17 12.14 -7.56
C LEU A 217 2.32 11.24 -6.65
N LEU A 218 1.15 11.74 -6.24
CA LEU A 218 0.18 11.00 -5.44
C LEU A 218 -0.44 9.86 -6.26
N GLN A 219 -0.85 10.12 -7.50
CA GLN A 219 -1.41 9.14 -8.45
C GLN A 219 -0.33 8.26 -9.11
N ASN A 220 0.67 7.86 -8.35
CA ASN A 220 1.66 6.92 -8.80
C ASN A 220 1.02 5.56 -9.15
N LYS A 221 1.81 4.69 -9.80
CA LYS A 221 1.35 3.37 -10.22
C LYS A 221 0.69 2.57 -9.09
N LYS A 222 1.30 2.57 -7.91
CA LYS A 222 0.81 1.81 -6.74
C LYS A 222 -0.54 2.31 -6.25
N HIS A 223 -0.78 3.62 -6.28
CA HIS A 223 -2.10 4.18 -6.00
C HIS A 223 -3.14 3.70 -7.01
N ARG A 224 -2.83 3.73 -8.32
CA ARG A 224 -3.75 3.23 -9.35
C ARG A 224 -4.05 1.75 -9.20
N ASP A 225 -3.01 0.95 -8.92
CA ASP A 225 -3.15 -0.48 -8.66
C ASP A 225 -4.02 -0.74 -7.40
N LEU A 226 -3.93 0.11 -6.36
CA LEU A 226 -4.83 0.03 -5.20
C LEU A 226 -6.27 0.39 -5.54
N MET A 227 -6.49 1.37 -6.40
CA MET A 227 -7.85 1.78 -6.82
C MET A 227 -8.57 0.71 -7.64
N THR A 228 -7.88 -0.28 -8.21
CA THR A 228 -8.52 -1.42 -8.89
C THR A 228 -8.90 -2.55 -7.93
N VAL A 229 -8.38 -2.56 -6.70
CA VAL A 229 -8.65 -3.62 -5.71
C VAL A 229 -10.13 -3.78 -5.38
N PRO A 230 -10.94 -2.72 -5.16
CA PRO A 230 -12.37 -2.87 -4.87
C PRO A 230 -13.12 -3.63 -5.96
N LEU A 231 -12.79 -3.36 -7.23
CA LEU A 231 -13.40 -4.05 -8.38
C LEU A 231 -13.23 -5.56 -8.28
N TYR A 232 -12.01 -6.03 -7.99
CA TYR A 232 -11.72 -7.46 -7.86
C TYR A 232 -12.20 -8.06 -6.53
N TYR A 233 -12.40 -7.24 -5.49
CA TYR A 233 -12.95 -7.67 -4.21
C TYR A 233 -14.42 -8.08 -4.31
N ASP A 234 -15.17 -7.47 -5.23
CA ASP A 234 -16.60 -7.77 -5.45
C ASP A 234 -16.83 -8.98 -6.38
N TRP A 235 -15.81 -9.43 -7.12
CA TRP A 235 -15.93 -10.55 -8.07
C TRP A 235 -16.08 -11.89 -7.35
N LYS A 236 -16.73 -12.86 -8.00
CA LYS A 236 -16.77 -14.24 -7.50
C LYS A 236 -15.42 -14.94 -7.71
N THR A 237 -15.18 -15.97 -6.91
CA THR A 237 -13.92 -16.74 -6.98
C THR A 237 -13.71 -17.35 -8.37
N ASP A 238 -14.77 -17.83 -9.02
CA ASP A 238 -14.70 -18.41 -10.37
C ASP A 238 -14.27 -17.39 -11.43
N ASP A 239 -14.86 -16.19 -11.41
CA ASP A 239 -14.52 -15.09 -12.33
C ASP A 239 -13.06 -14.66 -12.15
N LEU A 240 -12.58 -14.61 -10.90
CA LEU A 240 -11.19 -14.31 -10.57
C LEU A 240 -10.24 -15.39 -11.08
N MET A 241 -10.60 -16.67 -10.95
CA MET A 241 -9.80 -17.79 -11.46
C MET A 241 -9.71 -17.75 -12.98
N GLU A 242 -10.84 -17.55 -13.67
CA GLU A 242 -10.87 -17.44 -15.14
C GLU A 242 -9.96 -16.30 -15.61
N GLN A 243 -10.08 -15.13 -14.98
CA GLN A 243 -9.29 -13.98 -15.37
C GLN A 243 -7.80 -14.16 -15.06
N CYS A 244 -7.46 -14.80 -13.93
CA CYS A 244 -6.08 -15.15 -13.60
C CYS A 244 -5.47 -16.09 -14.66
N VAL A 245 -6.20 -17.13 -15.07
CA VAL A 245 -5.73 -18.06 -16.11
C VAL A 245 -5.59 -17.35 -17.45
N ARG A 246 -6.55 -16.50 -17.82
CA ARG A 246 -6.51 -15.72 -19.06
C ARG A 246 -5.29 -14.80 -19.12
N GLU A 247 -5.01 -14.05 -18.06
CA GLU A 247 -3.84 -13.17 -17.98
C GLU A 247 -2.53 -13.97 -17.98
N MET A 248 -2.47 -15.10 -17.27
CA MET A 248 -1.29 -15.98 -17.29
C MET A 248 -1.01 -16.53 -18.69
N GLN A 249 -2.03 -16.97 -19.42
CA GLN A 249 -1.88 -17.46 -20.79
C GLN A 249 -1.44 -16.35 -21.76
N GLN A 250 -1.96 -15.12 -21.62
CA GLN A 250 -1.51 -13.97 -22.40
C GLN A 250 -0.05 -13.60 -22.10
N ASN A 251 0.35 -13.65 -20.83
CA ASN A 251 1.72 -13.43 -20.41
C ASN A 251 2.68 -14.50 -20.96
N LEU A 252 2.26 -15.78 -20.97
CA LEU A 252 3.04 -16.86 -21.57
C LEU A 252 3.17 -16.68 -23.08
N ARG A 253 2.08 -16.34 -23.79
CA ARG A 253 2.09 -16.10 -25.25
C ARG A 253 3.00 -14.92 -25.62
N SER A 254 2.93 -13.82 -24.87
CA SER A 254 3.80 -12.66 -25.11
C SER A 254 5.27 -12.93 -24.74
N ALA A 255 5.53 -13.76 -23.72
CA ALA A 255 6.88 -14.20 -23.37
C ALA A 255 7.49 -15.11 -24.44
N GLN A 256 6.71 -16.03 -25.02
CA GLN A 256 7.15 -16.92 -26.10
C GLN A 256 7.59 -16.15 -27.36
N GLY A 257 6.92 -15.05 -27.70
CA GLY A 257 7.33 -14.15 -28.78
C GLY A 257 8.67 -13.41 -28.55
N THR A 258 9.25 -13.51 -27.35
CA THR A 258 10.50 -12.82 -26.97
C THR A 258 11.70 -13.75 -26.84
N MET A 259 11.62 -15.02 -27.26
CA MET A 259 12.74 -15.96 -27.35
C MET A 259 13.77 -15.47 -28.38
N ARG A 260 14.53 -14.43 -28.02
CA ARG A 260 15.62 -13.90 -28.83
C ARG A 260 16.80 -14.85 -28.73
N ARG A 261 17.28 -15.29 -29.90
CA ARG A 261 18.57 -15.99 -30.13
C ARG A 261 19.61 -15.56 -29.09
N ALA A 262 20.25 -16.54 -28.45
CA ALA A 262 21.35 -16.34 -27.51
C ALA A 262 22.37 -15.37 -28.13
N LYS A 263 22.53 -14.19 -27.54
CA LYS A 263 23.49 -13.20 -28.03
C LYS A 263 24.88 -13.66 -27.66
N SER A 264 25.80 -13.61 -28.64
CA SER A 264 27.21 -13.86 -28.40
C SER A 264 27.78 -12.85 -27.40
N VAL A 265 28.78 -13.29 -26.66
CA VAL A 265 29.44 -12.59 -25.54
C VAL A 265 29.94 -11.19 -25.92
N TYR A 266 30.13 -10.90 -27.20
CA TYR A 266 30.55 -9.59 -27.74
C TYR A 266 29.52 -8.45 -27.53
N SER A 267 28.25 -8.76 -27.22
CA SER A 267 27.17 -7.77 -27.06
C SER A 267 27.00 -7.22 -25.63
N GLN A 268 27.77 -7.69 -24.64
CA GLN A 268 27.59 -7.31 -23.23
C GLN A 268 28.41 -6.06 -22.87
N ASN A 269 27.94 -4.88 -23.29
CA ASN A 269 28.41 -3.62 -22.70
C ASN A 269 27.61 -3.30 -21.42
N SER A 270 28.27 -2.74 -20.39
CA SER A 270 27.72 -2.45 -19.04
C SER A 270 26.47 -1.54 -19.02
N LEU A 271 26.25 -0.75 -20.07
CA LEU A 271 25.04 0.05 -20.29
C LEU A 271 23.80 -0.79 -20.66
N GLY A 272 24.02 -1.99 -21.21
CA GLY A 272 22.97 -2.95 -21.56
C GLY A 272 22.26 -3.48 -20.31
N THR A 273 23.00 -3.76 -19.24
CA THR A 273 22.47 -4.30 -17.98
C THR A 273 21.57 -3.30 -17.26
N ILE A 274 21.89 -2.00 -17.30
CA ILE A 274 21.05 -0.93 -16.73
C ILE A 274 19.77 -0.75 -17.55
N LYS A 275 19.86 -0.78 -18.89
CA LYS A 275 18.67 -0.72 -19.77
C LYS A 275 17.79 -1.96 -19.64
N GLN A 276 18.39 -3.15 -19.50
CA GLN A 276 17.69 -4.40 -19.25
C GLN A 276 16.97 -4.34 -17.90
N ARG A 277 17.65 -3.94 -16.82
CA ARG A 277 17.05 -3.79 -15.48
C ARG A 277 15.92 -2.76 -15.45
N LYS A 278 16.04 -1.64 -16.18
CA LYS A 278 14.94 -0.66 -16.35
C LYS A 278 13.77 -1.27 -17.13
N LYS A 279 14.04 -2.07 -18.16
CA LYS A 279 13.03 -2.78 -18.96
C LYS A 279 12.33 -3.88 -18.15
N ASP A 280 13.06 -4.62 -17.33
CA ASP A 280 12.53 -5.67 -16.45
C ASP A 280 11.68 -5.06 -15.33
N LYS A 281 12.12 -3.94 -14.75
CA LYS A 281 11.31 -3.16 -13.80
C LYS A 281 10.04 -2.59 -14.45
N LYS A 282 10.08 -2.26 -15.75
CA LYS A 282 8.90 -1.82 -16.52
C LYS A 282 7.95 -2.98 -16.84
N LYS A 283 8.49 -4.19 -17.10
CA LYS A 283 7.71 -5.43 -17.31
C LYS A 283 7.01 -5.92 -16.05
N GLN A 284 7.70 -5.95 -14.91
CA GLN A 284 7.05 -6.23 -13.61
C GLN A 284 5.90 -5.27 -13.32
N GLY A 285 5.95 -4.05 -13.86
CA GLY A 285 4.85 -3.11 -13.76
C GLY A 285 3.57 -3.53 -14.51
N GLN A 286 3.66 -4.31 -15.59
CA GLN A 286 2.48 -4.67 -16.39
C GLN A 286 1.65 -5.81 -15.78
N ASN A 287 2.22 -6.62 -14.88
CA ASN A 287 1.53 -7.76 -14.28
C ASN A 287 0.79 -7.44 -12.96
N SER A 288 0.64 -6.16 -12.62
CA SER A 288 0.10 -5.76 -11.31
C SER A 288 -1.32 -6.27 -11.04
N ASN A 289 -2.17 -6.36 -12.07
CA ASN A 289 -3.55 -6.82 -11.91
C ASN A 289 -3.60 -8.32 -11.61
N SER A 290 -2.84 -9.12 -12.36
CA SER A 290 -2.66 -10.55 -12.10
C SER A 290 -2.17 -10.80 -10.67
N ASP A 291 -1.20 -10.01 -10.21
CA ASP A 291 -0.67 -10.10 -8.85
C ASP A 291 -1.76 -9.80 -7.79
N ILE A 292 -2.62 -8.79 -8.02
CA ILE A 292 -3.75 -8.48 -7.14
C ILE A 292 -4.75 -9.63 -7.09
N ILE A 293 -5.15 -10.16 -8.26
CA ILE A 293 -6.11 -11.27 -8.37
C ILE A 293 -5.59 -12.50 -7.63
N MET A 294 -4.32 -12.88 -7.85
CA MET A 294 -3.68 -14.01 -7.16
C MET A 294 -3.68 -13.84 -5.63
N ARG A 295 -3.43 -12.62 -5.15
CA ARG A 295 -3.43 -12.31 -3.71
C ARG A 295 -4.83 -12.40 -3.10
N ILE A 296 -5.87 -11.98 -3.83
CA ILE A 296 -7.26 -12.12 -3.41
C ILE A 296 -7.65 -13.61 -3.34
N LEU A 297 -7.32 -14.37 -4.38
CA LEU A 297 -7.56 -15.82 -4.43
C LEU A 297 -6.89 -16.55 -3.26
N ARG A 298 -5.65 -16.18 -2.90
CA ARG A 298 -4.93 -16.75 -1.76
C ARG A 298 -5.63 -16.51 -0.41
N MET A 299 -6.37 -15.42 -0.22
CA MET A 299 -7.17 -15.23 1.01
C MET A 299 -8.43 -16.11 1.03
N ARG A 300 -9.05 -16.33 -0.12
CA ARG A 300 -10.34 -17.02 -0.25
C ARG A 300 -10.20 -18.55 -0.27
N LEU A 301 -9.23 -19.08 -1.01
CA LEU A 301 -9.04 -20.53 -1.16
C LEU A 301 -8.52 -21.21 0.11
N VAL A 302 -7.90 -20.45 1.02
CA VAL A 302 -7.49 -20.97 2.34
C VAL A 302 -8.69 -21.13 3.29
N ASN A 303 -9.82 -20.46 3.05
CA ASN A 303 -11.02 -20.55 3.88
C ASN A 303 -12.25 -20.92 3.02
N PRO A 304 -12.58 -22.21 2.83
CA PRO A 304 -13.73 -22.65 2.04
C PRO A 304 -15.10 -22.34 2.66
N SER A 305 -15.18 -21.50 3.70
CA SER A 305 -16.42 -21.15 4.42
C SER A 305 -17.17 -19.93 3.88
N PHE A 306 -16.76 -19.40 2.72
CA PHE A 306 -17.53 -18.40 1.97
C PHE A 306 -17.80 -18.94 0.56
N SER A 307 -18.79 -19.83 0.48
CA SER A 307 -19.49 -20.22 -0.75
C SER A 307 -20.97 -19.94 -0.56
#